data_AF-A0A4Y6RKH8-F1
#
_entry.id   AF-A0A4Y6RKH8-F1
#
_cell.length_a   1.000
_cell.length_b   1.000
_cell.length_c   1.000
_cell.angle_alpha   90.00
_cell.angle_beta   90.00
_cell.angle_gamma   90.00
#
_symmetry.space_group_name_H-M   'P 1'
#
loop_
_entity.id
_entity.type
_entity.pdbx_description
1 polymer ?
#
loop_
_entity_poly.entity_id
_entity_poly.type
_entity_poly.pdbx_seq_one_letter_code
_entity_poly.pdbx_strand_id
1 'polypeptide(L)'
;MIPIALTKIQDALEKLSPYMDLRTPIDEMTLRRIKNDVVKNMAVDPYLGSVALGNIALLEWNEAEVSAQYANVLRLRNNCESRAYFAMALQVLGKFEEASYYAREASKLAPTDLGLFREAILYTFNSGQFAVAASLCEDYKMRSPAQPYPDEEAIFSACKAMSKAGLDEALLVKCNSIAFELLRERRTAYASTTVESDLQDGCIIYFIKLDESVEKVDELDRELGERLFDRIPEFDPSKYWVGYAVESFQ
;
A
#
# COMPACT_ATOMS: atom_id res chain seq x y z
N MET A 1 1.00 -37.47 -3.89
CA MET A 1 1.34 -36.25 -4.67
C MET A 1 2.85 -36.11 -4.59
N ILE A 2 3.57 -36.20 -5.70
CA ILE A 2 5.04 -36.04 -5.69
C ILE A 2 5.32 -34.53 -5.70
N PRO A 3 6.06 -33.97 -4.73
CA PRO A 3 6.35 -32.54 -4.73
C PRO A 3 7.19 -32.18 -5.96
N ILE A 4 6.69 -31.22 -6.76
CA ILE A 4 7.44 -30.65 -7.87
C ILE A 4 8.56 -29.81 -7.25
N ALA A 5 9.81 -30.11 -7.60
CA ALA A 5 10.94 -29.31 -7.13
C ALA A 5 10.78 -27.87 -7.64
N LEU A 6 10.73 -26.91 -6.71
CA LEU A 6 10.69 -25.49 -7.05
C LEU A 6 11.95 -25.11 -7.80
N THR A 7 11.81 -24.19 -8.75
CA THR A 7 12.98 -23.49 -9.30
C THR A 7 13.70 -22.74 -8.17
N LYS A 8 15.00 -22.51 -8.33
CA LYS A 8 15.78 -21.74 -7.34
C LYS A 8 15.21 -20.33 -7.09
N ILE A 9 14.55 -19.75 -8.08
CA ILE A 9 13.91 -18.43 -7.94
C ILE A 9 12.60 -18.54 -7.14
N GLN A 10 11.80 -19.58 -7.35
CA GLN A 10 10.60 -19.80 -6.53
C GLN A 10 10.97 -20.05 -5.06
N ASP A 11 12.00 -20.86 -4.79
CA ASP A 11 12.56 -21.04 -3.44
C ASP A 11 13.05 -19.72 -2.83
N ALA A 12 13.62 -18.82 -3.64
CA ALA A 12 13.98 -17.48 -3.18
C ALA A 12 12.76 -16.62 -2.83
N LEU A 13 11.72 -16.62 -3.67
CA LEU A 13 10.47 -15.89 -3.41
C LEU A 13 9.77 -16.37 -2.14
N GLU A 14 9.70 -17.69 -1.92
CA GLU A 14 9.14 -18.27 -0.70
C GLU A 14 9.92 -17.84 0.55
N LYS A 15 11.26 -17.77 0.46
CA LYS A 15 12.09 -17.26 1.57
C LYS A 15 11.93 -15.78 1.83
N LEU A 16 11.58 -14.98 0.83
CA LEU A 16 11.35 -13.54 0.99
C LEU A 16 9.96 -13.25 1.58
N SER A 17 8.97 -14.11 1.32
CA SER A 17 7.56 -13.91 1.69
C SER A 17 7.33 -13.44 3.14
N PRO A 18 7.97 -14.02 4.19
CA PRO A 18 7.75 -13.59 5.57
C PRO A 18 8.20 -12.16 5.88
N TYR A 19 9.02 -11.55 5.02
CA TYR A 19 9.60 -10.22 5.23
C TYR A 19 8.90 -9.13 4.41
N MET A 20 7.96 -9.50 3.54
CA MET A 20 7.36 -8.59 2.57
C MET A 20 6.45 -7.52 3.19
N ASP A 21 6.12 -7.64 4.48
CA ASP A 21 5.39 -6.60 5.23
C ASP A 21 6.32 -5.53 5.84
N LEU A 22 7.64 -5.65 5.66
CA LEU A 22 8.70 -4.78 6.19
C LEU A 22 8.79 -4.67 7.72
N ARG A 23 7.85 -5.24 8.47
CA ARG A 23 7.86 -5.26 9.93
C ARG A 23 8.75 -6.37 10.47
N THR A 24 8.86 -7.47 9.72
CA THR A 24 9.83 -8.53 10.04
C THR A 24 11.20 -8.18 9.47
N PRO A 25 12.24 -7.94 10.29
CA PRO A 25 13.56 -7.63 9.79
C PRO A 25 14.22 -8.88 9.18
N ILE A 26 14.90 -8.70 8.04
CA ILE A 26 15.80 -9.70 7.46
C ILE A 26 17.25 -9.27 7.68
N ASP A 27 18.12 -10.19 8.10
CA ASP A 27 19.53 -9.86 8.23
C ASP A 27 20.20 -9.68 6.86
N GLU A 28 21.16 -8.76 6.81
CA GLU A 28 21.83 -8.37 5.56
C GLU A 28 22.51 -9.56 4.85
N MET A 29 23.07 -10.50 5.62
CA MET A 29 23.78 -11.65 5.08
C MET A 29 22.80 -12.63 4.40
N THR A 30 21.65 -12.88 5.02
CA THR A 30 20.58 -13.68 4.42
C THR A 30 20.04 -13.03 3.16
N LEU A 31 19.74 -11.72 3.19
CA LEU A 31 19.23 -11.01 2.02
C LEU A 31 20.25 -11.03 0.86
N ARG A 32 21.53 -10.78 1.15
CA ARG A 32 22.63 -10.84 0.16
C ARG A 32 22.78 -12.23 -0.44
N ARG A 33 22.64 -13.29 0.36
CA ARG A 33 22.68 -14.68 -0.14
C ARG A 33 21.53 -14.95 -1.10
N ILE A 34 20.30 -14.57 -0.73
CA ILE A 34 19.12 -14.73 -1.59
C ILE A 34 19.31 -13.95 -2.90
N LYS A 35 19.77 -12.71 -2.83
CA LYS A 35 20.06 -11.86 -4.01
C LYS A 35 21.06 -12.52 -4.95
N ASN A 36 22.16 -13.05 -4.43
CA ASN A 36 23.16 -13.76 -5.23
C ASN A 36 22.59 -15.01 -5.91
N ASP A 37 21.73 -15.76 -5.21
CA ASP A 37 21.08 -16.94 -5.78
C ASP A 37 20.08 -16.57 -6.89
N VAL A 38 19.30 -15.50 -6.69
CA VAL A 38 18.40 -14.97 -7.73
C VAL A 38 19.18 -14.54 -8.97
N VAL A 39 20.23 -13.73 -8.82
CA VAL A 39 21.05 -13.25 -9.95
C VAL A 39 21.67 -14.42 -10.74
N LYS A 40 22.21 -15.43 -10.06
CA LYS A 40 22.80 -16.62 -10.71
C LYS A 40 21.78 -17.43 -11.52
N ASN A 41 20.51 -17.40 -11.11
CA ASN A 41 19.45 -18.21 -11.72
C ASN A 41 18.51 -17.38 -12.62
N MET A 42 18.67 -16.06 -12.70
CA MET A 42 17.76 -15.15 -13.41
C MET A 42 17.57 -15.50 -14.89
N ALA A 43 18.59 -16.05 -15.55
CA ALA A 43 18.50 -16.48 -16.95
C ALA A 43 17.49 -17.64 -17.17
N VAL A 44 17.18 -18.42 -16.12
CA VAL A 44 16.23 -19.54 -16.18
C VAL A 44 14.79 -19.04 -16.22
N ASP A 45 14.46 -18.06 -15.39
CA ASP A 45 13.15 -17.39 -15.40
C ASP A 45 13.34 -15.88 -15.16
N PRO A 46 13.54 -15.08 -16.22
CA PRO A 46 13.75 -13.64 -16.10
C PRO A 46 12.57 -12.91 -15.46
N TYR A 47 11.35 -13.45 -15.60
CA TYR A 47 10.14 -12.85 -15.03
C TYR A 47 10.16 -12.97 -13.51
N LEU A 48 10.23 -14.21 -12.99
CA LEU A 48 10.29 -14.42 -11.55
C LEU A 48 11.59 -13.85 -10.95
N GLY A 49 12.68 -13.85 -11.71
CA GLY A 49 13.93 -13.21 -11.29
C GLY A 49 13.76 -11.71 -11.07
N SER A 50 13.05 -11.01 -11.97
CA SER A 50 12.74 -9.59 -11.81
C SER A 50 11.80 -9.34 -10.63
N VAL A 51 10.78 -10.19 -10.42
CA VAL A 51 9.90 -10.11 -9.23
C VAL A 51 10.73 -10.26 -7.95
N ALA A 52 11.61 -11.25 -7.87
CA ALA A 52 12.45 -11.50 -6.70
C ALA A 52 13.43 -10.35 -6.42
N LEU A 53 14.06 -9.79 -7.47
CA LEU A 53 14.92 -8.61 -7.33
C LEU A 53 14.13 -7.36 -6.90
N GLY A 54 12.91 -7.18 -7.38
CA GLY A 54 11.99 -6.14 -6.91
C GLY A 54 11.66 -6.27 -5.42
N ASN A 55 11.34 -7.48 -4.97
CA ASN A 55 11.12 -7.78 -3.55
C ASN A 55 12.37 -7.53 -2.70
N ILE A 56 13.55 -7.91 -3.18
CA ILE A 56 14.81 -7.62 -2.48
C ILE A 56 15.05 -6.12 -2.38
N ALA A 57 14.83 -5.37 -3.47
CA ALA A 57 14.95 -3.92 -3.47
C ALA A 57 13.98 -3.24 -2.50
N LEU A 58 12.78 -3.81 -2.32
CA LEU A 58 11.80 -3.36 -1.34
C LEU A 58 12.36 -3.48 0.09
N LEU A 59 12.92 -4.64 0.43
CA LEU A 59 13.56 -4.87 1.74
C LEU A 59 14.80 -3.98 1.96
N GLU A 60 15.46 -3.55 0.89
CA GLU A 60 16.57 -2.59 0.90
C GLU A 60 16.10 -1.11 0.96
N TRP A 61 14.79 -0.85 0.92
CA TRP A 61 14.20 0.49 0.75
C TRP A 61 14.75 1.23 -0.47
N ASN A 62 15.05 0.51 -1.55
CA ASN A 62 15.62 1.03 -2.79
C ASN A 62 14.51 1.25 -3.83
N GLU A 63 13.80 2.36 -3.73
CA GLU A 63 12.64 2.68 -4.58
C GLU A 63 12.95 2.71 -6.08
N ALA A 64 14.15 3.17 -6.44
CA ALA A 64 14.60 3.24 -7.82
C ALA A 64 14.72 1.85 -8.42
N GLU A 65 15.31 0.92 -7.67
CA GLU A 65 15.46 -0.46 -8.09
C GLU A 65 14.12 -1.22 -8.09
N VAL A 66 13.24 -0.97 -7.10
CA VAL A 66 11.85 -1.48 -7.12
C VAL A 66 11.17 -1.08 -8.43
N SER A 67 11.21 0.21 -8.78
CA SER A 67 10.59 0.72 -9.99
C SER A 67 11.20 0.11 -11.25
N ALA A 68 12.53 -0.03 -11.31
CA ALA A 68 13.22 -0.62 -12.45
C ALA A 68 12.86 -2.11 -12.64
N GLN A 69 12.84 -2.88 -11.55
CA GLN A 69 12.54 -4.30 -11.61
C GLN A 69 11.08 -4.58 -11.96
N TYR A 70 10.12 -3.85 -11.38
CA TYR A 70 8.72 -4.02 -11.74
C TYR A 70 8.37 -3.48 -13.13
N ALA A 71 9.09 -2.47 -13.64
CA ALA A 71 9.01 -2.11 -15.05
C ALA A 71 9.47 -3.28 -15.95
N ASN A 72 10.52 -4.01 -15.56
CA ASN A 72 10.92 -5.24 -16.26
C ASN A 72 9.88 -6.35 -16.15
N VAL A 73 9.26 -6.55 -14.99
CA VAL A 73 8.16 -7.52 -14.79
C VAL A 73 7.03 -7.22 -15.79
N LEU A 74 6.56 -5.97 -15.86
CA LEU A 74 5.50 -5.56 -16.80
C LEU A 74 5.92 -5.68 -18.27
N ARG A 75 7.18 -5.40 -18.60
CA ARG A 75 7.73 -5.56 -19.96
C ARG A 75 7.76 -7.03 -20.39
N LEU A 76 8.12 -7.92 -19.47
CA LEU A 76 8.21 -9.36 -19.71
C LEU A 76 6.81 -10.00 -19.80
N ARG A 77 5.90 -9.58 -18.92
CA ARG A 77 4.50 -10.04 -18.90
C ARG A 77 3.60 -8.88 -18.50
N ASN A 78 2.72 -8.48 -19.41
CA ASN A 78 1.80 -7.36 -19.18
C ASN A 78 0.38 -7.86 -18.81
N ASN A 79 0.25 -8.65 -17.74
CA ASN A 79 -1.01 -9.28 -17.32
C ASN A 79 -1.53 -8.70 -15.98
N CYS A 80 -2.60 -9.28 -15.42
CA CYS A 80 -3.16 -8.84 -14.13
C CYS A 80 -2.19 -9.11 -12.96
N GLU A 81 -1.60 -10.30 -12.90
CA GLU A 81 -0.65 -10.72 -11.85
C GLU A 81 0.56 -9.76 -11.76
N SER A 82 1.17 -9.41 -12.89
CA SER A 82 2.31 -8.50 -12.93
C SER A 82 1.97 -7.09 -12.44
N ARG A 83 0.75 -6.61 -12.71
CA ARG A 83 0.25 -5.32 -12.19
C ARG A 83 -0.05 -5.42 -10.70
N ALA A 84 -0.64 -6.52 -10.24
CA ALA A 84 -0.91 -6.75 -8.83
C ALA A 84 0.37 -6.79 -8.01
N TYR A 85 1.41 -7.50 -8.49
CA TYR A 85 2.70 -7.51 -7.82
C TYR A 85 3.34 -6.13 -7.73
N PHE A 86 3.23 -5.32 -8.79
CA PHE A 86 3.76 -3.96 -8.72
C PHE A 86 2.94 -3.08 -7.77
N ALA A 87 1.61 -3.18 -7.81
CA ALA A 87 0.73 -2.47 -6.90
C ALA A 87 1.04 -2.79 -5.43
N MET A 88 1.24 -4.07 -5.12
CA MET A 88 1.64 -4.53 -3.79
C MET A 88 2.99 -3.94 -3.37
N ALA A 89 4.02 -3.99 -4.22
CA ALA A 89 5.32 -3.40 -3.88
C ALA A 89 5.24 -1.88 -3.66
N LEU A 90 4.41 -1.17 -4.45
CA LEU A 90 4.13 0.25 -4.26
C LEU A 90 3.39 0.52 -2.96
N GLN A 91 2.40 -0.30 -2.60
CA GLN A 91 1.67 -0.18 -1.34
C GLN A 91 2.58 -0.42 -0.12
N VAL A 92 3.51 -1.37 -0.19
CA VAL A 92 4.48 -1.59 0.89
C VAL A 92 5.40 -0.38 1.05
N LEU A 93 5.76 0.30 -0.04
CA LEU A 93 6.41 1.63 0.01
C LEU A 93 5.45 2.77 0.34
N GLY A 94 4.17 2.54 0.62
CA GLY A 94 3.20 3.62 0.84
C GLY A 94 3.00 4.57 -0.36
N LYS A 95 3.37 4.15 -1.58
CA LYS A 95 3.10 4.87 -2.84
C LYS A 95 1.69 4.57 -3.32
N PHE A 96 0.71 4.98 -2.53
CA PHE A 96 -0.67 4.52 -2.70
C PHE A 96 -1.37 5.05 -3.95
N GLU A 97 -1.01 6.24 -4.44
CA GLU A 97 -1.58 6.77 -5.68
C GLU A 97 -1.20 5.87 -6.87
N GLU A 98 0.08 5.54 -7.02
CA GLU A 98 0.54 4.60 -8.05
C GLU A 98 0.05 3.18 -7.80
N ALA A 99 0.04 2.72 -6.54
CA ALA A 99 -0.49 1.41 -6.18
C ALA A 99 -1.97 1.27 -6.56
N SER A 100 -2.79 2.29 -6.28
CA SER A 100 -4.21 2.35 -6.67
C SER A 100 -4.36 2.25 -8.19
N TYR A 101 -3.54 2.96 -8.96
CA TYR A 101 -3.55 2.86 -10.42
C TYR A 101 -3.32 1.41 -10.88
N TYR A 102 -2.23 0.78 -10.46
CA TYR A 102 -1.92 -0.58 -10.91
C TYR A 102 -2.90 -1.64 -10.38
N ALA A 103 -3.41 -1.52 -9.17
CA ALA A 103 -4.41 -2.44 -8.62
C ALA A 103 -5.74 -2.35 -9.37
N ARG A 104 -6.20 -1.13 -9.72
CA ARG A 104 -7.41 -0.97 -10.55
C ARG A 104 -7.21 -1.53 -11.95
N GLU A 105 -6.04 -1.35 -12.54
CA GLU A 105 -5.73 -1.95 -13.85
C GLU A 105 -5.67 -3.49 -13.78
N ALA A 106 -5.11 -4.06 -12.70
CA ALA A 106 -5.11 -5.49 -12.45
C ALA A 106 -6.54 -6.04 -12.32
N SER A 107 -7.40 -5.36 -11.56
CA SER A 107 -8.78 -5.80 -11.31
C SER A 107 -9.68 -5.68 -12.54
N LYS A 108 -9.42 -4.71 -13.44
CA LYS A 108 -10.09 -4.63 -14.75
C LYS A 108 -9.76 -5.82 -15.66
N LEU A 109 -8.52 -6.33 -15.59
CA LEU A 109 -8.06 -7.46 -16.39
C LEU A 109 -8.59 -8.81 -15.87
N ALA A 110 -8.97 -8.88 -14.60
CA ALA A 110 -9.54 -10.06 -13.97
C ALA A 110 -10.78 -9.68 -13.12
N PRO A 111 -11.90 -9.29 -13.76
CA PRO A 111 -13.05 -8.69 -13.06
C PRO A 111 -13.78 -9.66 -12.11
N THR A 112 -13.58 -10.96 -12.25
CA THR A 112 -14.12 -12.00 -11.35
C THR A 112 -13.22 -12.28 -10.15
N ASP A 113 -11.99 -11.75 -10.14
CA ASP A 113 -11.07 -11.88 -9.02
C ASP A 113 -11.39 -10.83 -7.95
N LEU A 114 -12.13 -11.26 -6.93
CA LEU A 114 -12.51 -10.40 -5.81
C LEU A 114 -11.31 -10.01 -4.94
N GLY A 115 -10.19 -10.75 -4.97
CA GLY A 115 -8.97 -10.40 -4.26
C GLY A 115 -8.33 -9.13 -4.83
N LEU A 116 -8.10 -9.12 -6.14
CA LEU A 116 -7.59 -7.94 -6.85
C LEU A 116 -8.52 -6.74 -6.73
N PHE A 117 -9.83 -6.99 -6.66
CA PHE A 117 -10.81 -5.92 -6.48
C PHE A 117 -10.76 -5.31 -5.07
N ARG A 118 -10.53 -6.13 -4.03
CA ARG A 118 -10.32 -5.65 -2.66
C ARG A 118 -9.04 -4.82 -2.54
N GLU A 119 -7.94 -5.27 -3.15
CA GLU A 119 -6.69 -4.50 -3.21
C GLU A 119 -6.89 -3.14 -3.88
N ALA A 120 -7.64 -3.10 -4.99
CA ALA A 120 -7.98 -1.86 -5.67
C ALA A 120 -8.77 -0.90 -4.76
N ILE A 121 -9.75 -1.39 -3.99
CA ILE A 121 -10.49 -0.58 -3.01
C ILE A 121 -9.54 -0.04 -1.94
N LEU A 122 -8.77 -0.92 -1.29
CA LEU A 122 -7.89 -0.57 -0.19
C LEU A 122 -6.84 0.47 -0.61
N TYR A 123 -6.17 0.26 -1.74
CA TYR A 123 -5.09 1.17 -2.16
C TYR A 123 -5.65 2.51 -2.63
N THR A 124 -6.83 2.50 -3.26
CA THR A 124 -7.54 3.74 -3.64
C THR A 124 -7.96 4.51 -2.39
N PHE A 125 -8.49 3.82 -1.38
CA PHE A 125 -8.86 4.44 -0.12
C PHE A 125 -7.64 5.06 0.59
N ASN A 126 -6.55 4.31 0.72
CA ASN A 126 -5.33 4.81 1.37
C ASN A 126 -4.63 5.92 0.58
N SER A 127 -4.84 6.01 -0.73
CA SER A 127 -4.38 7.14 -1.53
C SER A 127 -5.14 8.45 -1.26
N GLY A 128 -6.23 8.43 -0.48
CA GLY A 128 -7.08 9.59 -0.22
C GLY A 128 -8.22 9.76 -1.23
N GLN A 129 -8.36 8.87 -2.22
CA GLN A 129 -9.41 8.91 -3.25
C GLN A 129 -10.73 8.29 -2.73
N PHE A 130 -11.33 8.87 -1.68
CA PHE A 130 -12.48 8.30 -0.97
C PHE A 130 -13.73 8.14 -1.85
N ALA A 131 -14.02 9.07 -2.75
CA ALA A 131 -15.15 8.95 -3.67
C ALA A 131 -14.96 7.81 -4.66
N VAL A 132 -13.74 7.64 -5.17
CA VAL A 132 -13.39 6.53 -6.07
C VAL A 132 -13.46 5.20 -5.32
N ALA A 133 -12.93 5.12 -4.10
CA ALA A 133 -13.03 3.93 -3.25
C ALA A 133 -14.48 3.56 -2.95
N ALA A 134 -15.33 4.54 -2.62
CA ALA A 134 -16.76 4.34 -2.40
C ALA A 134 -17.47 3.77 -3.64
N SER A 135 -17.15 4.29 -4.83
CA SER A 135 -17.68 3.75 -6.09
C SER A 135 -17.24 2.30 -6.31
N LEU A 136 -15.98 1.96 -5.98
CA LEU A 136 -15.51 0.58 -6.07
C LEU A 136 -16.22 -0.31 -5.04
N CYS A 137 -16.53 0.16 -3.83
CA CYS A 137 -17.31 -0.63 -2.87
C CYS A 137 -18.70 -1.01 -3.42
N GLU A 138 -19.40 -0.09 -4.10
CA GLU A 138 -20.68 -0.41 -4.76
C GLU A 138 -20.51 -1.48 -5.84
N ASP A 139 -19.48 -1.36 -6.68
CA ASP A 139 -19.16 -2.36 -7.69
C ASP A 139 -18.85 -3.74 -7.08
N TYR A 140 -18.13 -3.76 -5.96
CA TYR A 140 -17.79 -4.99 -5.25
C TYR A 140 -19.04 -5.65 -4.68
N LYS A 141 -19.93 -4.88 -4.08
CA LYS A 141 -21.21 -5.35 -3.53
C LYS A 141 -22.12 -5.95 -4.59
N MET A 142 -22.15 -5.37 -5.79
CA MET A 142 -22.86 -5.97 -6.93
C MET A 142 -22.29 -7.33 -7.33
N ARG A 143 -20.97 -7.53 -7.20
CA ARG A 143 -20.28 -8.79 -7.54
C ARG A 143 -20.34 -9.83 -6.42
N SER A 144 -20.45 -9.40 -5.16
CA SER A 144 -20.49 -10.27 -3.97
C SER A 144 -21.54 -9.81 -2.95
N PRO A 145 -22.86 -9.91 -3.26
CA PRO A 145 -23.91 -9.35 -2.39
C PRO A 145 -23.99 -9.97 -1.00
N ALA A 146 -23.54 -11.23 -0.85
CA ALA A 146 -23.54 -11.96 0.41
C ALA A 146 -22.34 -11.62 1.30
N GLN A 147 -21.32 -10.96 0.77
CA GLN A 147 -20.10 -10.63 1.49
C GLN A 147 -19.70 -9.18 1.15
N PRO A 148 -20.21 -8.18 1.90
CA PRO A 148 -19.81 -6.79 1.72
C PRO A 148 -18.30 -6.62 1.96
N TYR A 149 -17.76 -5.50 1.49
CA TYR A 149 -16.36 -5.17 1.75
C TYR A 149 -16.20 -4.84 3.26
N PRO A 150 -15.17 -5.37 3.96
CA PRO A 150 -15.05 -5.23 5.42
C PRO A 150 -15.12 -3.80 5.95
N ASP A 151 -14.66 -2.80 5.18
CA ASP A 151 -14.64 -1.39 5.58
C ASP A 151 -15.60 -0.50 4.76
N GLU A 152 -16.60 -1.09 4.11
CA GLU A 152 -17.57 -0.37 3.25
C GLU A 152 -18.21 0.83 3.98
N GLU A 153 -18.63 0.63 5.24
CA GLU A 153 -19.27 1.68 6.04
C GLU A 153 -18.32 2.85 6.36
N ALA A 154 -17.07 2.56 6.70
CA ALA A 154 -16.06 3.57 7.01
C ALA A 154 -15.72 4.40 5.77
N ILE A 155 -15.56 3.75 4.61
CA ILE A 155 -15.30 4.41 3.32
C ILE A 155 -16.47 5.33 2.94
N PHE A 156 -17.71 4.86 3.04
CA PHE A 156 -18.87 5.70 2.73
C PHE A 156 -19.04 6.86 3.71
N SER A 157 -18.74 6.66 4.99
CA SER A 157 -18.84 7.70 6.01
C SER A 157 -17.79 8.78 5.78
N ALA A 158 -16.54 8.40 5.48
CA ALA A 158 -15.48 9.33 5.09
C ALA A 158 -15.83 10.10 3.81
N CYS A 159 -16.36 9.44 2.77
CA CYS A 159 -16.80 10.10 1.54
C CYS A 159 -17.92 11.12 1.79
N LYS A 160 -18.88 10.81 2.67
CA LYS A 160 -19.97 11.73 3.05
C LYS A 160 -19.46 12.92 3.86
N ALA A 161 -18.58 12.69 4.83
CA ALA A 161 -17.95 13.75 5.61
C ALA A 161 -17.15 14.70 4.71
N MET A 162 -16.38 14.16 3.76
CA MET A 162 -15.59 14.93 2.78
C MET A 162 -16.49 15.86 1.98
N SER A 163 -17.59 15.33 1.42
CA SER A 163 -18.58 16.10 0.67
C SER A 163 -19.24 17.18 1.52
N LYS A 164 -19.61 16.87 2.77
CA LYS A 164 -20.24 17.81 3.70
C LYS A 164 -19.31 18.95 4.10
N ALA A 165 -18.03 18.68 4.34
CA ALA A 165 -17.03 19.68 4.69
C ALA A 165 -16.56 20.52 3.49
N GLY A 166 -16.98 20.16 2.27
CA GLY A 166 -16.52 20.79 1.03
C GLY A 166 -15.03 20.58 0.79
N LEU A 167 -14.50 19.43 1.23
CA LEU A 167 -13.10 19.08 1.02
C LEU A 167 -12.89 18.59 -0.41
N ASP A 168 -11.84 19.13 -1.05
CA ASP A 168 -11.36 18.62 -2.34
C ASP A 168 -10.63 17.30 -2.13
N GLU A 169 -10.99 16.27 -2.89
CA GLU A 169 -10.32 14.96 -2.83
C GLU A 169 -8.81 15.08 -3.13
N ALA A 170 -8.41 16.03 -3.99
CA ALA A 170 -7.00 16.28 -4.27
C ALA A 170 -6.22 16.78 -3.03
N LEU A 171 -6.89 17.41 -2.07
CA LEU A 171 -6.28 17.79 -0.79
C LEU A 171 -5.95 16.55 0.04
N LEU A 172 -6.90 15.63 0.17
CA LEU A 172 -6.73 14.38 0.92
C LEU A 172 -5.61 13.53 0.33
N VAL A 173 -5.54 13.43 -1.01
CA VAL A 173 -4.46 12.73 -1.71
C VAL A 173 -3.09 13.30 -1.36
N LYS A 174 -2.95 14.63 -1.34
CA LYS A 174 -1.69 15.28 -0.94
C LYS A 174 -1.35 15.01 0.52
N CYS A 175 -2.31 15.14 1.43
CA CYS A 175 -2.10 14.88 2.86
C CYS A 175 -1.61 13.44 3.10
N ASN A 176 -2.31 12.44 2.54
CA ASN A 176 -1.92 11.04 2.67
C ASN A 176 -0.56 10.76 2.03
N SER A 177 -0.29 11.36 0.87
CA SER A 177 1.00 11.21 0.19
C SER A 177 2.15 11.73 1.06
N ILE A 178 1.99 12.88 1.73
CA ILE A 178 3.00 13.43 2.66
C ILE A 178 3.21 12.51 3.86
N ALA A 179 2.14 11.95 4.42
CA ALA A 179 2.23 11.03 5.55
C ALA A 179 3.01 9.76 5.17
N PHE A 180 2.64 9.08 4.09
CA PHE A 180 3.36 7.89 3.66
C PHE A 180 4.78 8.19 3.13
N GLU A 181 5.02 9.38 2.57
CA GLU A 181 6.37 9.85 2.21
C GLU A 181 7.27 9.95 3.43
N LEU A 182 6.79 10.52 4.54
CA LEU A 182 7.55 10.60 5.79
C LEU A 182 7.91 9.20 6.31
N LEU A 183 6.97 8.25 6.31
CA LEU A 183 7.27 6.87 6.71
C LEU A 183 8.33 6.22 5.83
N ARG A 184 8.29 6.43 4.51
CA ARG A 184 9.33 5.96 3.59
C ARG A 184 10.71 6.54 3.90
N GLU A 185 10.79 7.85 4.10
CA GLU A 185 12.05 8.53 4.41
C GLU A 185 12.67 8.02 5.72
N ARG A 186 11.81 7.71 6.69
CA ARG A 186 12.20 7.14 7.99
C ARG A 186 12.38 5.62 7.97
N ARG A 187 12.07 4.97 6.83
CA ARG A 187 12.09 3.51 6.65
C ARG A 187 11.26 2.80 7.71
N THR A 188 10.12 3.39 8.05
CA THR A 188 9.16 2.86 9.02
C THR A 188 8.03 2.17 8.28
N ALA A 189 7.82 0.89 8.56
CA ALA A 189 6.69 0.15 8.04
C ALA A 189 5.41 0.53 8.80
N TYR A 190 4.29 0.66 8.09
CA TYR A 190 2.98 0.76 8.73
C TYR A 190 2.32 -0.62 8.81
N ALA A 191 1.47 -0.81 9.81
CA ALA A 191 0.75 -2.05 10.05
C ALA A 191 -0.65 -2.02 9.43
N SER A 192 -1.42 -0.97 9.68
CA SER A 192 -2.78 -0.81 9.15
C SER A 192 -3.19 0.65 9.05
N THR A 193 -4.39 0.91 8.55
CA THR A 193 -4.97 2.24 8.43
C THR A 193 -6.41 2.21 8.91
N THR A 194 -6.84 3.24 9.63
CA THR A 194 -8.22 3.38 10.09
C THR A 194 -8.72 4.78 9.82
N VAL A 195 -10.03 4.91 9.57
CA VAL A 195 -10.67 6.21 9.44
C VAL A 195 -11.81 6.32 10.42
N GLU A 196 -11.91 7.48 11.04
CA GLU A 196 -13.05 7.91 11.82
C GLU A 196 -13.61 9.17 11.18
N SER A 197 -14.92 9.31 11.15
CA SER A 197 -15.57 10.48 10.55
C SER A 197 -16.73 10.94 11.40
N ASP A 198 -16.77 12.23 11.70
CA ASP A 198 -17.91 12.87 12.34
C ASP A 198 -18.80 13.50 11.27
N LEU A 199 -19.96 12.89 11.02
CA LEU A 199 -20.92 13.39 10.04
C LEU A 199 -21.64 14.66 10.50
N GLN A 200 -21.64 15.02 11.79
CA GLN A 200 -22.24 16.27 12.29
C GLN A 200 -21.35 17.45 11.95
N ASP A 201 -20.06 17.32 12.21
CA ASP A 201 -19.08 18.40 12.02
C ASP A 201 -18.40 18.34 10.64
N GLY A 202 -18.53 17.22 9.92
CA GLY A 202 -17.86 17.00 8.63
C GLY A 202 -16.36 16.72 8.77
N CYS A 203 -15.90 16.34 9.96
CA CYS A 203 -14.49 16.05 10.21
C CYS A 203 -14.15 14.60 9.84
N ILE A 204 -12.95 14.39 9.31
CA ILE A 204 -12.38 13.07 9.05
C ILE A 204 -11.01 12.98 9.73
N ILE A 205 -10.79 11.90 10.46
CA ILE A 205 -9.53 11.57 11.11
C ILE A 205 -9.03 10.25 10.51
N TYR A 206 -7.90 10.30 9.82
CA TYR A 206 -7.27 9.17 9.17
C TYR A 206 -5.99 8.80 9.92
N PHE A 207 -5.97 7.61 10.52
CA PHE A 207 -4.81 7.10 11.26
C PHE A 207 -4.06 6.06 10.45
N ILE A 208 -2.74 6.24 10.39
CA ILE A 208 -1.80 5.23 9.93
C ILE A 208 -1.18 4.58 11.16
N LYS A 209 -1.46 3.29 11.36
CA LYS A 209 -1.00 2.57 12.56
C LYS A 209 0.38 1.98 12.36
N LEU A 210 1.24 2.14 13.36
CA LEU A 210 2.64 1.74 13.35
C LEU A 210 2.92 0.74 14.47
N ASP A 211 3.81 -0.23 14.21
CA ASP A 211 4.36 -1.14 15.22
C ASP A 211 5.64 -0.52 15.82
N GLU A 212 5.47 0.64 16.45
CA GLU A 212 6.55 1.49 16.96
C GLU A 212 6.23 1.95 18.40
N SER A 213 7.22 2.48 19.12
CA SER A 213 6.98 3.04 20.45
C SER A 213 6.13 4.31 20.38
N VAL A 214 5.38 4.59 21.45
CA VAL A 214 4.56 5.82 21.57
C VAL A 214 5.42 7.06 21.31
N GLU A 215 6.62 7.11 21.87
CA GLU A 215 7.53 8.25 21.71
C GLU A 215 7.95 8.44 20.25
N LYS A 216 8.15 7.34 19.51
CA LYS A 216 8.50 7.39 18.09
C LYS A 216 7.32 7.83 17.24
N VAL A 217 6.12 7.32 17.55
CA VAL A 217 4.87 7.75 16.90
C VAL A 217 4.65 9.26 17.11
N ASP A 218 4.82 9.76 18.34
CA ASP A 218 4.69 11.19 18.67
C ASP A 218 5.73 12.07 17.95
N GLU A 219 6.96 11.57 17.77
CA GLU A 219 7.99 12.25 17.00
C GLU A 219 7.58 12.40 15.52
N LEU A 220 7.12 11.29 14.92
CA LEU A 220 6.67 11.26 13.52
C LEU A 220 5.43 12.13 13.33
N ASP A 221 4.48 12.13 14.26
CA ASP A 221 3.23 12.88 14.15
C ASP A 221 3.48 14.39 14.24
N ARG A 222 4.41 14.81 15.10
CA ARG A 222 4.86 16.22 15.15
C ARG A 222 5.49 16.66 13.84
N GLU A 223 6.41 15.86 13.30
CA GLU A 223 7.05 16.15 12.01
C GLU A 223 6.04 16.16 10.86
N LEU A 224 5.05 15.25 10.88
CA LEU A 224 3.96 15.24 9.91
C LEU A 224 3.15 16.54 9.97
N GLY A 225 2.76 16.98 11.17
CA GLY A 225 2.06 18.25 11.36
C GLY A 225 2.79 19.42 10.72
N GLU A 226 4.09 19.57 11.00
CA GLU A 226 4.94 20.60 10.37
C GLU A 226 4.92 20.53 8.84
N ARG A 227 5.12 19.33 8.27
CA ARG A 227 5.12 19.13 6.81
C ARG A 227 3.76 19.45 6.17
N LEU A 228 2.65 19.11 6.82
CA LEU A 228 1.31 19.39 6.31
C LEU A 228 1.07 20.90 6.26
N PHE A 229 1.36 21.63 7.33
CA PHE A 229 1.22 23.10 7.36
C PHE A 229 2.15 23.81 6.36
N ASP A 230 3.38 23.32 6.18
CA ASP A 230 4.36 23.94 5.29
C ASP A 230 4.06 23.67 3.81
N ARG A 231 3.62 22.46 3.46
CA ARG A 231 3.48 22.04 2.05
C ARG A 231 2.07 22.20 1.49
N ILE A 232 1.06 22.38 2.34
CA ILE A 232 -0.35 22.45 1.94
C ILE A 232 -0.98 23.68 2.60
N PRO A 233 -0.95 24.86 1.93
CA PRO A 233 -1.50 26.09 2.48
C PRO A 233 -3.00 26.03 2.82
N GLU A 234 -3.74 25.17 2.13
CA GLU A 234 -5.19 24.97 2.34
C GLU A 234 -5.50 23.91 3.42
N PHE A 235 -4.49 23.34 4.09
CA PHE A 235 -4.68 22.32 5.11
C PHE A 235 -5.43 22.89 6.32
N ASP A 236 -6.53 22.21 6.68
CA ASP A 236 -7.38 22.57 7.81
C ASP A 236 -7.59 21.32 8.68
N PRO A 237 -6.86 21.19 9.80
CA PRO A 237 -6.95 20.02 10.68
C PRO A 237 -8.31 19.90 11.37
N SER A 238 -9.15 20.94 11.34
CA SER A 238 -10.52 20.85 11.88
C SER A 238 -11.48 20.08 10.97
N LYS A 239 -11.08 19.88 9.69
CA LYS A 239 -11.88 19.16 8.69
C LYS A 239 -11.25 17.83 8.30
N TYR A 240 -9.93 17.79 8.17
CA TYR A 240 -9.20 16.59 7.80
C TYR A 240 -7.89 16.50 8.56
N TRP A 241 -7.73 15.45 9.35
CA TRP A 241 -6.46 15.11 10.00
C TRP A 241 -5.96 13.77 9.47
N VAL A 242 -4.69 13.72 9.07
CA VAL A 242 -3.94 12.47 8.91
C VAL A 242 -2.85 12.44 9.97
N GLY A 243 -2.77 11.34 10.71
CA GLY A 243 -1.82 11.18 11.79
C GLY A 243 -1.36 9.74 11.98
N TYR A 244 -0.41 9.55 12.88
CA TYR A 244 0.07 8.22 13.26
C TYR A 244 -0.52 7.77 14.59
N ALA A 245 -0.69 6.46 14.73
CA ALA A 245 -1.11 5.84 15.98
C ALA A 245 -0.33 4.54 16.23
N VAL A 246 -0.19 4.13 17.48
CA VAL A 246 0.36 2.81 17.80
C VAL A 246 -0.66 1.73 17.44
N GLU A 247 -0.21 0.64 16.81
CA GLU A 247 -1.05 -0.54 16.60
C GLU A 247 -1.30 -1.23 17.95
N SER A 248 -2.51 -1.08 18.48
CA SER A 248 -2.91 -1.80 19.70
C SER A 248 -3.11 -3.28 19.39
N PHE A 249 -2.28 -4.15 19.97
CA PHE A 249 -2.54 -5.59 19.98
C PHE A 249 -3.85 -5.85 20.75
N GLN A 250 -4.93 -6.19 20.02
CA GLN A 250 -6.17 -6.71 20.61
C GLN A 250 -6.01 -8.18 20.98
#